data_AF-A0AAE1RMX3-F1
#
_entry.id   AF-A0AAE1RMX3-F1
#
_cell.length_a   1.000
_cell.length_b   1.000
_cell.length_c   1.000
_cell.angle_alpha   90.00
_cell.angle_beta   90.00
_cell.angle_gamma   90.00
#
_symmetry.space_group_name_H-M   'P 1'
#
loop_
_entity.id
_entity.type
_entity.pdbx_description
1 polymer ?
#
loop_
_entity_poly.entity_id
_entity_poly.type
_entity_poly.pdbx_seq_one_letter_code
_entity_poly.pdbx_strand_id
1 'polypeptide(L)'
;MNLQPPLTTTASQKERDDLVLSVQSVPVFKAAQNVDVIGKSDFRYSIGSSALSATLHGASILLRISSSWDWFINLSAADYPLVTQDGLFKNADGCVLDPPKVVHFGVSDTDLLHILSYLPKDLNFVNHSSYIGWRESKKLKLIVVDPGLYLAEESEVYYATQKRELPDAYRLFTGSSSAILSRKFTEFCILGSDNLPRTLLMYLSNSPASESVYFPTILCNSRKFNGTTINHNMQYASFNSRSQARRLNSSDFNDLLMSGAAFASPFKADDPVLDKIDHELLHHKRDEPVPGGWCLGDTETNKCTVWGDAEVVRPGPGAKRLEKHFLELFSSGSFLSDQCQYEKSSSSR
;
A
#
# COMPACT_ATOMS: atom_id res chain seq x y z
N MET A 1 -3.22 -17.81 -2.34
CA MET A 1 -2.26 -17.47 -3.42
C MET A 1 -0.90 -17.45 -2.75
N ASN A 2 0.08 -18.28 -3.16
CA ASN A 2 1.42 -18.16 -2.57
C ASN A 2 1.85 -16.70 -2.69
N LEU A 3 2.43 -16.14 -1.62
CA LEU A 3 3.12 -14.85 -1.66
C LEU A 3 4.26 -14.96 -2.67
N GLN A 4 3.96 -14.84 -3.96
CA GLN A 4 4.98 -14.59 -4.96
C GLN A 4 5.41 -13.14 -4.75
N PRO A 5 6.69 -12.89 -4.48
CA PRO A 5 7.16 -11.53 -4.26
C PRO A 5 6.83 -10.69 -5.50
N PRO A 6 6.38 -9.41 -5.37
CA PRO A 6 6.49 -8.46 -6.45
C PRO A 6 7.92 -8.51 -6.95
N LEU A 7 8.05 -8.89 -8.21
CA LEU A 7 9.30 -9.28 -8.82
C LEU A 7 10.15 -8.02 -9.02
N THR A 8 10.94 -7.73 -8.01
CA THR A 8 12.09 -6.83 -8.10
C THR A 8 13.07 -7.41 -9.13
N THR A 9 14.00 -6.63 -9.66
CA THR A 9 15.05 -7.13 -10.57
C THR A 9 15.88 -8.31 -10.04
N THR A 10 15.83 -8.59 -8.73
CA THR A 10 16.37 -9.81 -8.11
C THR A 10 15.66 -11.09 -8.56
N ALA A 11 14.44 -10.99 -9.05
CA ALA A 11 13.77 -12.09 -9.69
C ALA A 11 14.27 -12.26 -11.13
N SER A 12 14.51 -13.50 -11.52
CA SER A 12 14.89 -13.88 -12.87
C SER A 12 13.80 -13.52 -13.88
N GLN A 13 14.18 -13.36 -15.15
CA GLN A 13 13.21 -13.20 -16.23
C GLN A 13 12.21 -14.37 -16.26
N LYS A 14 12.69 -15.58 -15.95
CA LYS A 14 11.86 -16.78 -15.82
C LYS A 14 10.77 -16.62 -14.76
N GLU A 15 11.08 -16.12 -13.57
CA GLU A 15 10.06 -15.91 -12.53
C GLU A 15 9.01 -14.86 -12.95
N ARG A 16 9.39 -13.85 -13.73
CA ARG A 16 8.46 -12.89 -14.33
C ARG A 16 7.56 -13.53 -15.37
N ASP A 17 8.14 -14.33 -16.26
CA ASP A 17 7.38 -15.05 -17.28
C ASP A 17 6.41 -16.05 -16.61
N ASP A 18 6.87 -16.76 -15.57
CA ASP A 18 6.06 -17.69 -14.77
C ASP A 18 4.93 -16.96 -14.04
N LEU A 19 5.14 -15.74 -13.54
CA LEU A 19 4.08 -14.90 -12.95
C LEU A 19 3.05 -14.47 -14.00
N VAL A 20 3.49 -14.06 -15.19
CA VAL A 20 2.57 -13.70 -16.28
C VAL A 20 1.72 -14.91 -16.67
N LEU A 21 2.34 -16.09 -16.78
CA LEU A 21 1.65 -17.34 -17.07
C LEU A 21 0.69 -17.73 -15.94
N SER A 22 1.08 -17.54 -14.67
CA SER A 22 0.21 -17.84 -13.52
C SER A 22 -1.03 -16.94 -13.53
N VAL A 23 -0.85 -15.63 -13.73
CA VAL A 23 -1.96 -14.66 -13.86
C VAL A 23 -2.89 -15.04 -15.03
N GLN A 24 -2.33 -15.39 -16.20
CA GLN A 24 -3.12 -15.77 -17.37
C GLN A 24 -3.84 -17.13 -17.22
N SER A 25 -3.33 -18.01 -16.35
CA SER A 25 -3.94 -19.32 -16.11
C SER A 25 -5.21 -19.24 -15.27
N VAL A 26 -5.37 -18.18 -14.47
CA VAL A 26 -6.55 -17.94 -13.64
C VAL A 26 -7.67 -17.35 -14.51
N PRO A 27 -8.79 -18.07 -14.73
CA PRO A 27 -9.85 -17.65 -15.67
C PRO A 27 -10.44 -16.28 -15.35
N VAL A 28 -10.54 -15.97 -14.07
CA VAL A 28 -11.14 -14.73 -13.58
C VAL A 28 -10.28 -13.51 -13.90
N PHE A 29 -8.95 -13.58 -13.74
CA PHE A 29 -8.03 -12.51 -14.11
C PHE A 29 -7.95 -12.33 -15.63
N LYS A 30 -7.95 -13.45 -16.37
CA LYS A 30 -7.99 -13.41 -17.84
C LYS A 30 -9.27 -12.73 -18.37
N ALA A 31 -10.40 -12.96 -17.72
CA ALA A 31 -11.68 -12.38 -18.12
C ALA A 31 -11.84 -10.91 -17.72
N ALA A 32 -11.27 -10.51 -16.57
CA ALA A 32 -11.33 -9.14 -16.09
C ALA A 32 -10.29 -8.22 -16.75
N GLN A 33 -9.16 -8.77 -17.22
CA GLN A 33 -8.07 -8.02 -17.84
C GLN A 33 -7.59 -6.83 -17.00
N ASN A 34 -7.58 -7.01 -15.67
CA ASN A 34 -7.29 -5.96 -14.71
C ASN A 34 -5.96 -6.17 -13.96
N VAL A 35 -5.23 -7.25 -14.27
CA VAL A 35 -3.89 -7.53 -13.72
C VAL A 35 -2.86 -7.26 -14.80
N ASP A 36 -1.98 -6.28 -14.56
CA ASP A 36 -0.87 -5.94 -15.43
C ASP A 36 0.46 -6.22 -14.74
N VAL A 37 1.40 -6.83 -15.48
CA VAL A 37 2.76 -7.08 -15.01
C VAL A 37 3.73 -6.18 -15.76
N ILE A 38 4.51 -5.40 -15.03
CA ILE A 38 5.52 -4.51 -15.63
C ILE A 38 6.65 -5.38 -16.20
N GLY A 39 6.80 -5.38 -17.53
CA GLY A 39 7.79 -6.24 -18.20
C GLY A 39 9.25 -5.88 -17.92
N LYS A 40 9.55 -4.59 -17.72
CA LYS A 40 10.89 -4.11 -17.32
C LYS A 40 10.85 -3.68 -15.86
N SER A 41 11.25 -4.57 -14.96
CA SER A 41 11.28 -4.29 -13.53
C SER A 41 12.41 -3.32 -13.18
N ASP A 42 12.16 -2.49 -12.17
CA ASP A 42 13.16 -1.65 -11.52
C ASP A 42 13.77 -2.38 -10.32
N PHE A 43 15.01 -2.01 -9.94
CA PHE A 43 15.54 -2.40 -8.63
C PHE A 43 14.71 -1.76 -7.53
N ARG A 44 14.57 -2.48 -6.42
CA ARG A 44 13.85 -1.98 -5.24
C ARG A 44 14.63 -2.31 -3.98
N TYR A 45 15.45 -1.37 -3.56
CA TYR A 45 16.10 -1.41 -2.25
C TYR A 45 15.22 -0.68 -1.24
N SER A 46 14.69 -1.41 -0.27
CA SER A 46 13.81 -0.86 0.79
C SER A 46 14.44 0.28 1.59
N ILE A 47 15.77 0.28 1.67
CA ILE A 47 16.54 1.33 2.33
C ILE A 47 16.71 2.54 1.42
N GLY A 48 16.79 2.38 0.10
CA GLY A 48 17.18 3.45 -0.83
C GLY A 48 16.00 4.23 -1.42
N SER A 49 16.29 4.97 -2.48
CA SER A 49 15.35 5.80 -3.24
C SER A 49 14.66 5.04 -4.38
N SER A 50 15.24 3.91 -4.81
CA SER A 50 14.68 3.02 -5.82
C SER A 50 13.32 2.44 -5.44
N ALA A 51 13.05 2.19 -4.15
CA ALA A 51 11.73 1.75 -3.70
C ALA A 51 10.63 2.78 -3.96
N LEU A 52 10.88 4.05 -3.63
CA LEU A 52 9.96 5.14 -3.95
C LEU A 52 9.81 5.32 -5.45
N SER A 53 10.91 5.22 -6.21
CA SER A 53 10.89 5.28 -7.67
C SER A 53 9.97 4.21 -8.26
N ALA A 54 10.10 2.96 -7.82
CA ALA A 54 9.25 1.85 -8.28
C ALA A 54 7.77 2.09 -7.95
N THR A 55 7.46 2.56 -6.74
CA THR A 55 6.09 2.89 -6.32
C THR A 55 5.48 4.01 -7.20
N LEU A 56 6.23 5.09 -7.46
CA LEU A 56 5.77 6.19 -8.31
C LEU A 56 5.67 5.79 -9.79
N HIS A 57 6.57 4.94 -10.27
CA HIS A 57 6.52 4.39 -11.62
C HIS A 57 5.24 3.55 -11.82
N GLY A 58 4.95 2.63 -10.89
CA GLY A 58 3.72 1.84 -10.90
C GLY A 58 2.45 2.71 -10.88
N ALA A 59 2.41 3.71 -9.99
CA ALA A 59 1.30 4.67 -9.95
C ALA A 59 1.15 5.48 -11.25
N SER A 60 2.27 5.83 -11.91
CA SER A 60 2.25 6.58 -13.17
C SER A 60 1.72 5.75 -14.34
N ILE A 61 2.02 4.45 -14.36
CA ILE A 61 1.46 3.51 -15.32
C ILE A 61 -0.05 3.38 -15.06
N LEU A 62 -0.44 3.19 -13.80
CA LEU A 62 -1.84 3.03 -13.42
C LEU A 62 -2.70 4.23 -13.86
N LEU A 63 -2.19 5.47 -13.70
CA LEU A 63 -2.85 6.68 -14.19
C LEU A 63 -3.06 6.70 -15.72
N ARG A 64 -2.24 5.99 -16.49
CA ARG A 64 -2.29 5.95 -17.96
C ARG A 64 -3.17 4.82 -18.48
N ILE A 65 -3.14 3.66 -17.85
CA ILE A 65 -3.87 2.47 -18.31
C ILE A 65 -5.34 2.47 -17.89
N SER A 66 -5.67 3.17 -16.80
CA SER A 66 -7.03 3.24 -16.29
C SER A 66 -7.37 4.63 -15.75
N SER A 67 -8.52 5.14 -16.20
CA SER A 67 -9.15 6.34 -15.65
C SER A 67 -10.09 6.06 -14.49
N SER A 68 -10.37 4.78 -14.20
CA SER A 68 -11.48 4.35 -13.33
C SER A 68 -10.98 3.68 -12.04
N TRP A 69 -10.38 4.48 -11.16
CA TRP A 69 -10.00 4.08 -9.81
C TRP A 69 -10.02 5.30 -8.86
N ASP A 70 -10.23 5.06 -7.58
CA ASP A 70 -10.36 6.09 -6.54
C ASP A 70 -9.15 6.13 -5.61
N TRP A 71 -8.61 4.96 -5.26
CA TRP A 71 -7.44 4.84 -4.39
C TRP A 71 -6.36 3.94 -4.98
N PHE A 72 -5.11 4.34 -4.72
CA PHE A 72 -3.88 3.60 -4.97
C PHE A 72 -3.37 3.05 -3.64
N ILE A 73 -3.12 1.74 -3.58
CA ILE A 73 -2.56 1.05 -2.41
C ILE A 73 -1.22 0.44 -2.81
N ASN A 74 -0.15 0.78 -2.10
CA ASN A 74 1.15 0.15 -2.31
C ASN A 74 1.37 -1.02 -1.36
N LEU A 75 1.57 -2.21 -1.93
CA LEU A 75 1.93 -3.42 -1.18
C LEU A 75 3.26 -4.01 -1.71
N SER A 76 3.81 -4.91 -0.93
CA SER A 76 5.07 -5.62 -1.11
C SER A 76 4.86 -7.13 -0.93
N ALA A 77 5.92 -7.91 -1.20
CA ALA A 77 5.93 -9.38 -1.04
C ALA A 77 5.49 -9.88 0.33
N ALA A 78 5.73 -9.04 1.33
CA ALA A 78 5.63 -9.40 2.73
C ALA A 78 4.30 -8.93 3.33
N ASP A 79 3.47 -8.22 2.56
CA ASP A 79 2.16 -7.78 2.99
C ASP A 79 1.13 -8.86 2.72
N TYR A 80 0.21 -9.08 3.65
CA TYR A 80 -0.88 -10.04 3.49
C TYR A 80 -2.24 -9.42 3.86
N PRO A 81 -3.30 -9.67 3.08
CA PRO A 81 -4.63 -9.17 3.39
C PRO A 81 -5.24 -9.86 4.60
N LEU A 82 -6.03 -9.12 5.37
CA LEU A 82 -6.75 -9.58 6.57
C LEU A 82 -8.26 -9.48 6.41
N VAL A 83 -8.69 -9.04 5.25
CA VAL A 83 -10.06 -8.76 4.85
C VAL A 83 -10.28 -9.40 3.49
N THR A 84 -11.51 -9.82 3.19
CA THR A 84 -11.74 -10.64 2.00
C THR A 84 -11.49 -9.86 0.71
N GLN A 85 -10.92 -10.55 -0.27
CA GLN A 85 -10.64 -10.02 -1.60
C GLN A 85 -11.79 -10.29 -2.57
N ASP A 86 -12.64 -9.31 -2.90
CA ASP A 86 -13.41 -9.43 -4.14
C ASP A 86 -13.71 -8.10 -4.85
N GLY A 87 -13.85 -8.23 -6.17
CA GLY A 87 -14.28 -7.20 -7.11
C GLY A 87 -13.44 -7.27 -8.38
N LEU A 88 -14.07 -7.61 -9.50
CA LEU A 88 -13.48 -7.50 -10.85
C LEU A 88 -14.16 -6.31 -11.53
N PHE A 89 -13.39 -5.32 -11.95
CA PHE A 89 -13.97 -4.21 -12.68
C PHE A 89 -14.02 -4.56 -14.18
N LYS A 90 -15.19 -4.41 -14.80
CA LYS A 90 -15.30 -4.33 -16.26
C LYS A 90 -15.58 -2.88 -16.66
N ASN A 91 -14.89 -2.43 -17.70
CA ASN A 91 -15.21 -1.16 -18.36
C ASN A 91 -16.52 -1.33 -19.14
N ALA A 92 -17.59 -0.64 -18.74
CA ALA A 92 -18.71 -0.32 -19.61
C ALA A 92 -19.45 0.93 -19.11
N ASP A 93 -19.80 1.79 -20.06
CA ASP A 93 -20.52 3.05 -19.88
C ASP A 93 -21.94 2.84 -19.32
N GLY A 94 -22.36 3.66 -18.36
CA GLY A 94 -23.77 3.86 -18.03
C GLY A 94 -24.06 4.03 -16.55
N CYS A 95 -24.58 5.19 -16.17
CA CYS A 95 -24.84 5.63 -14.80
C CYS A 95 -25.69 4.66 -13.95
N VAL A 96 -25.03 4.04 -12.98
CA VAL A 96 -25.55 3.74 -11.64
C VAL A 96 -24.57 4.45 -10.68
N LEU A 97 -24.92 4.72 -9.42
CA LEU A 97 -23.95 5.29 -8.48
C LEU A 97 -22.81 4.28 -8.26
N ASP A 98 -21.71 4.45 -9.01
CA ASP A 98 -20.55 3.56 -8.95
C ASP A 98 -19.98 3.48 -7.52
N PRO A 99 -19.88 2.29 -6.90
CA PRO A 99 -19.08 2.13 -5.69
C PRO A 99 -17.63 2.57 -5.99
N PRO A 100 -16.87 3.05 -4.99
CA PRO A 100 -15.50 3.38 -5.27
C PRO A 100 -14.73 2.17 -5.76
N LYS A 101 -13.65 2.43 -6.50
CA LYS A 101 -12.81 1.42 -7.14
C LYS A 101 -11.40 1.50 -6.52
N VAL A 102 -10.99 0.48 -5.77
CA VAL A 102 -9.63 0.38 -5.21
C VAL A 102 -8.80 -0.48 -6.15
N VAL A 103 -7.69 0.04 -6.65
CA VAL A 103 -6.76 -0.74 -7.47
C VAL A 103 -5.50 -1.02 -6.67
N HIS A 104 -5.46 -2.21 -6.07
CA HIS A 104 -4.22 -2.98 -6.00
C HIS A 104 -3.92 -3.49 -7.41
N PHE A 105 -2.69 -3.89 -7.78
CA PHE A 105 -2.38 -4.48 -9.09
C PHE A 105 -3.27 -5.73 -9.39
N GLY A 106 -4.51 -5.49 -9.81
CA GLY A 106 -5.54 -6.38 -10.31
C GLY A 106 -6.53 -7.08 -9.37
N VAL A 107 -6.65 -6.73 -8.09
CA VAL A 107 -7.70 -7.32 -7.21
C VAL A 107 -8.27 -6.26 -6.27
N SER A 108 -9.59 -6.09 -6.24
CA SER A 108 -10.28 -5.25 -5.25
C SER A 108 -10.59 -6.07 -3.99
N ASP A 109 -10.41 -5.47 -2.81
CA ASP A 109 -10.79 -6.08 -1.53
C ASP A 109 -12.27 -5.82 -1.23
N THR A 110 -13.16 -6.82 -1.11
CA THR A 110 -14.63 -6.58 -0.97
C THR A 110 -14.95 -5.82 0.30
N ASP A 111 -14.35 -6.28 1.39
CA ASP A 111 -14.56 -5.72 2.72
C ASP A 111 -14.02 -4.30 2.80
N LEU A 112 -12.81 -4.05 2.27
CA LEU A 112 -12.23 -2.72 2.23
C LEU A 112 -13.02 -1.80 1.29
N LEU A 113 -13.42 -2.28 0.11
CA LEU A 113 -14.21 -1.53 -0.86
C LEU A 113 -15.56 -1.12 -0.27
N HIS A 114 -16.23 -2.04 0.43
CA HIS A 114 -17.47 -1.77 1.13
C HIS A 114 -17.31 -0.61 2.10
N ILE A 115 -16.30 -0.66 2.96
CA ILE A 115 -16.09 0.37 3.97
C ILE A 115 -15.67 1.70 3.34
N LEU A 116 -14.75 1.69 2.38
CA LEU A 116 -14.33 2.89 1.67
C LEU A 116 -15.47 3.51 0.84
N SER A 117 -16.52 2.75 0.47
CA SER A 117 -17.71 3.27 -0.21
C SER A 117 -18.50 4.30 0.59
N TYR A 118 -18.37 4.26 1.92
CA TYR A 118 -19.00 5.23 2.82
C TYR A 118 -18.11 6.44 3.13
N LEU A 119 -16.90 6.51 2.56
CA LEU A 119 -15.92 7.55 2.86
C LEU A 119 -15.69 8.50 1.66
N PRO A 120 -15.33 9.78 1.92
CA PRO A 120 -14.91 10.69 0.85
C PRO A 120 -13.70 10.17 0.06
N LYS A 121 -13.83 10.17 -1.27
CA LYS A 121 -12.84 9.63 -2.23
C LYS A 121 -11.49 10.36 -2.27
N ASP A 122 -11.41 11.54 -1.66
CA ASP A 122 -10.20 12.35 -1.59
C ASP A 122 -9.37 12.14 -0.31
N LEU A 123 -9.82 11.25 0.59
CA LEU A 123 -9.05 10.87 1.79
C LEU A 123 -7.80 10.06 1.44
N ASN A 124 -6.74 10.27 2.23
CA ASN A 124 -5.44 9.61 2.12
C ASN A 124 -5.06 9.00 3.47
N PHE A 125 -4.88 7.68 3.54
CA PHE A 125 -4.56 6.94 4.78
C PHE A 125 -3.04 6.74 4.86
N VAL A 126 -2.38 7.62 5.61
CA VAL A 126 -0.92 7.67 5.73
C VAL A 126 -0.52 7.98 7.16
N ASN A 127 0.15 7.04 7.81
CA ASN A 127 0.79 7.32 9.09
C ASN A 127 1.86 8.39 8.91
N HIS A 128 1.85 9.40 9.78
CA HIS A 128 2.79 10.49 9.74
C HIS A 128 3.06 11.08 11.12
N SER A 129 4.27 11.58 11.30
CA SER A 129 4.68 12.37 12.46
C SER A 129 5.71 13.41 12.02
N SER A 130 5.60 14.62 12.59
CA SER A 130 6.61 15.67 12.45
C SER A 130 7.72 15.58 13.50
N TYR A 131 7.66 14.59 14.40
CA TYR A 131 8.73 14.25 15.31
C TYR A 131 9.85 13.56 14.55
N ILE A 132 10.93 14.31 14.33
CA ILE A 132 12.10 13.78 13.64
C ILE A 132 13.07 13.18 14.66
N GLY A 133 13.22 13.78 15.84
CA GLY A 133 13.99 13.24 16.98
C GLY A 133 15.33 12.60 16.58
N TRP A 134 15.57 11.37 17.04
CA TRP A 134 16.78 10.60 16.69
C TRP A 134 16.89 10.26 15.19
N ARG A 135 15.77 10.26 14.45
CA ARG A 135 15.73 9.96 13.01
C ARG A 135 16.37 11.07 12.18
N GLU A 136 16.54 12.27 12.74
CA GLU A 136 17.18 13.40 12.05
C GLU A 136 18.60 13.02 11.62
N SER A 137 19.44 12.71 12.61
CA SER A 137 20.86 12.44 12.40
C SER A 137 21.15 11.04 11.86
N LYS A 138 20.21 10.10 12.02
CA LYS A 138 20.36 8.69 11.62
C LYS A 138 19.60 8.30 10.35
N LYS A 139 18.71 9.15 9.82
CA LYS A 139 17.99 8.90 8.58
C LYS A 139 17.98 10.12 7.68
N LEU A 140 17.43 11.25 8.14
CA LEU A 140 17.13 12.36 7.24
C LEU A 140 18.36 13.14 6.75
N LYS A 141 19.38 13.30 7.60
CA LYS A 141 20.65 13.96 7.23
C LYS A 141 21.67 13.03 6.56
N LEU A 142 21.42 11.72 6.56
CA LEU A 142 22.32 10.75 5.92
C LEU A 142 22.19 10.82 4.40
N ILE A 143 23.32 10.63 3.74
CA ILE A 143 23.41 10.57 2.29
C ILE A 143 23.72 9.13 1.89
N VAL A 144 22.87 8.56 1.05
CA VAL A 144 23.06 7.22 0.47
C VAL A 144 23.12 7.29 -1.06
N VAL A 145 23.92 6.42 -1.66
CA VAL A 145 23.89 6.16 -3.10
C VAL A 145 23.19 4.82 -3.28
N ASP A 146 21.98 4.89 -3.83
CA ASP A 146 21.21 3.72 -4.19
C ASP A 146 21.62 3.25 -5.60
N PRO A 147 22.36 2.14 -5.72
CA PRO A 147 22.78 1.64 -7.02
C PRO A 147 21.61 1.19 -7.89
N GLY A 148 20.44 0.87 -7.30
CA GLY A 148 19.26 0.44 -8.04
C GLY A 148 18.69 1.49 -8.99
N LEU A 149 19.10 2.75 -8.85
CA LEU A 149 18.76 3.81 -9.80
C LEU A 149 19.72 3.93 -10.99
N TYR A 150 20.91 3.35 -10.92
CA TYR A 150 22.01 3.63 -11.85
C TYR A 150 22.66 2.38 -12.46
N LEU A 151 22.65 1.26 -11.76
CA LEU A 151 23.33 0.03 -12.14
C LEU A 151 22.32 -1.02 -12.61
N ALA A 152 22.75 -1.84 -13.56
CA ALA A 152 21.97 -2.97 -14.08
C ALA A 152 22.10 -4.23 -13.21
N GLU A 153 23.06 -4.26 -12.29
CA GLU A 153 23.37 -5.40 -11.42
C GLU A 153 23.10 -5.06 -9.95
N GLU A 154 22.72 -6.06 -9.17
CA GLU A 154 22.47 -5.92 -7.73
C GLU A 154 23.76 -5.59 -6.98
N SER A 155 23.73 -4.53 -6.18
CA SER A 155 24.84 -4.14 -5.29
C SER A 155 24.32 -3.48 -4.01
N GLU A 156 25.18 -3.42 -3.00
CA GLU A 156 24.81 -2.83 -1.72
C GLU A 156 24.65 -1.30 -1.80
N VAL A 157 23.71 -0.77 -1.00
CA VAL A 157 23.54 0.67 -0.85
C VAL A 157 24.75 1.28 -0.15
N TYR A 158 25.37 2.28 -0.76
CA TYR A 158 26.54 2.95 -0.21
C TYR A 158 26.14 4.12 0.69
N TYR A 159 26.82 4.25 1.83
CA TYR A 159 26.64 5.37 2.76
C TYR A 159 27.81 6.35 2.64
N ALA A 160 27.50 7.63 2.44
CA ALA A 160 28.51 8.67 2.53
C ALA A 160 28.88 8.95 4.00
N THR A 161 30.10 9.43 4.22
CA THR A 161 30.56 9.82 5.56
C THR A 161 30.03 11.20 5.96
N GLN A 162 29.80 12.08 4.97
CA GLN A 162 29.22 13.40 5.19
C GLN A 162 27.70 13.34 5.38
N LYS A 163 27.19 14.34 6.10
CA LYS A 163 25.76 14.57 6.31
C LYS A 163 25.36 15.89 5.68
N ARG A 164 24.09 16.03 5.31
CA ARG A 164 23.51 17.29 4.81
C ARG A 164 22.56 17.90 5.81
N GLU A 165 22.33 19.20 5.66
CA GLU A 165 21.28 19.90 6.39
C GLU A 165 19.88 19.54 5.88
N LEU A 166 18.88 19.73 6.75
CA LEU A 166 17.49 19.56 6.36
C LEU A 166 17.04 20.71 5.44
N PRO A 167 16.02 20.49 4.60
CA PRO A 167 15.44 21.58 3.81
C PRO A 167 14.76 22.62 4.69
N ASP A 168 14.96 23.89 4.39
CA ASP A 168 14.29 25.01 5.09
C ASP A 168 12.94 25.40 4.45
N ALA A 169 12.73 25.01 3.18
CA ALA A 169 11.55 25.41 2.40
C ALA A 169 10.26 24.66 2.78
N TYR A 170 10.39 23.49 3.41
CA TYR A 170 9.28 22.63 3.83
C TYR A 170 9.72 21.75 4.99
N ARG A 171 8.77 21.27 5.78
CA ARG A 171 9.08 20.41 6.93
C ARG A 171 8.99 18.95 6.56
N LEU A 172 9.99 18.15 6.90
CA LEU A 172 9.93 16.71 6.69
C LEU A 172 8.99 16.04 7.68
N PHE A 173 8.20 15.10 7.18
CA PHE A 173 7.40 14.17 7.97
C PHE A 173 7.89 12.75 7.73
N THR A 174 7.78 11.91 8.75
CA THR A 174 8.13 10.48 8.63
C THR A 174 6.94 9.62 9.02
N GLY A 175 6.84 8.44 8.42
CA GLY A 175 5.65 7.60 8.51
C GLY A 175 5.93 6.13 8.26
N SER A 176 4.86 5.42 7.88
CA SER A 176 4.96 4.08 7.28
C SER A 176 5.29 4.21 5.79
N SER A 177 5.91 3.17 5.21
CA SER A 177 6.03 3.05 3.75
C SER A 177 4.73 2.61 3.09
N SER A 178 3.80 1.99 3.83
CA SER A 178 2.47 1.61 3.33
C SER A 178 1.51 2.80 3.43
N ALA A 179 0.76 3.02 2.36
CA ALA A 179 -0.17 4.12 2.18
C ALA A 179 -1.37 3.72 1.30
N ILE A 180 -2.53 4.32 1.60
CA ILE A 180 -3.68 4.33 0.69
C ILE A 180 -3.88 5.78 0.24
N LEU A 181 -3.69 6.04 -1.04
CA LEU A 181 -3.61 7.38 -1.60
C LEU A 181 -4.78 7.62 -2.56
N SER A 182 -5.48 8.74 -2.38
CA SER A 182 -6.52 9.16 -3.32
C SER A 182 -5.92 9.41 -4.72
N ARG A 183 -6.70 9.15 -5.77
CA ARG A 183 -6.30 9.44 -7.15
C ARG A 183 -5.88 10.89 -7.35
N LYS A 184 -6.63 11.84 -6.76
CA LYS A 184 -6.32 13.27 -6.81
C LYS A 184 -4.93 13.60 -6.24
N PHE A 185 -4.53 12.94 -5.15
CA PHE A 185 -3.21 13.13 -4.56
C PHE A 185 -2.10 12.46 -5.38
N THR A 186 -2.37 11.26 -5.91
CA THR A 186 -1.45 10.56 -6.81
C THR A 186 -1.19 11.37 -8.09
N GLU A 187 -2.23 11.93 -8.70
CA GLU A 187 -2.11 12.87 -9.83
C GLU A 187 -1.28 14.10 -9.47
N PHE A 188 -1.49 14.67 -8.26
CA PHE A 188 -0.69 15.80 -7.80
C PHE A 188 0.80 15.46 -7.67
N CYS A 189 1.13 14.27 -7.16
CA CYS A 189 2.52 13.83 -7.03
C CYS A 189 3.21 13.58 -8.38
N ILE A 190 2.47 13.09 -9.39
CA ILE A 190 3.04 12.59 -10.65
C ILE A 190 2.91 13.62 -11.79
N LEU A 191 1.74 14.23 -11.93
CA LEU A 191 1.39 15.12 -13.04
C LEU A 191 1.36 16.60 -12.61
N GLY A 192 1.29 16.88 -11.31
CA GLY A 192 1.13 18.23 -10.78
C GLY A 192 2.24 19.19 -11.18
N SER A 193 1.90 20.46 -11.38
CA SER A 193 2.88 21.53 -11.67
C SER A 193 3.55 22.10 -10.41
N ASP A 194 3.12 21.69 -9.21
CA ASP A 194 3.71 22.14 -7.95
C ASP A 194 5.18 21.72 -7.83
N ASN A 195 6.00 22.57 -7.21
CA ASN A 195 7.43 22.31 -7.06
C ASN A 195 7.72 21.33 -5.92
N LEU A 196 6.89 21.29 -4.87
CA LEU A 196 7.16 20.51 -3.66
C LEU A 196 7.40 19.01 -3.96
N PRO A 197 6.57 18.30 -4.74
CA PRO A 197 6.85 16.91 -5.10
C PRO A 197 8.22 16.74 -5.78
N ARG A 198 8.56 17.59 -6.76
CA ARG A 198 9.83 17.52 -7.50
C ARG A 198 11.03 17.84 -6.62
N THR A 199 10.97 18.91 -5.84
CA THR A 199 12.04 19.30 -4.92
C THR A 199 12.26 18.25 -3.85
N LEU A 200 11.19 17.64 -3.33
CA LEU A 200 11.30 16.56 -2.37
C LEU A 200 11.91 15.29 -2.98
N LEU A 201 11.57 14.94 -4.24
CA LEU A 201 12.23 13.83 -4.94
C LEU A 201 13.73 14.07 -5.12
N MET A 202 14.12 15.29 -5.50
CA MET A 202 15.54 15.66 -5.59
C MET A 202 16.25 15.55 -4.24
N TYR A 203 15.57 15.90 -3.15
CA TYR A 203 16.12 15.66 -1.83
C TYR A 203 16.24 14.16 -1.57
N LEU A 204 15.18 13.38 -1.75
CA LEU A 204 15.12 11.97 -1.36
C LEU A 204 15.92 11.01 -2.25
N SER A 205 16.38 11.44 -3.43
CA SER A 205 17.20 10.62 -4.35
C SER A 205 18.43 10.00 -3.68
N ASN A 206 18.97 10.66 -2.66
CA ASN A 206 20.11 10.21 -1.88
C ASN A 206 19.79 10.10 -0.38
N SER A 207 18.55 9.77 -0.01
CA SER A 207 18.15 9.53 1.39
C SER A 207 17.74 8.09 1.67
N PRO A 208 18.04 7.61 2.88
CA PRO A 208 17.47 6.36 3.34
C PRO A 208 15.96 6.50 3.59
N ALA A 209 15.22 5.41 3.42
CA ALA A 209 13.80 5.26 3.75
C ALA A 209 12.89 6.30 3.06
N SER A 210 13.20 6.61 1.80
CA SER A 210 12.49 7.59 0.96
C SER A 210 10.96 7.41 0.94
N GLU A 211 10.46 6.18 0.81
CA GLU A 211 9.01 5.85 0.81
C GLU A 211 8.30 6.31 2.09
N SER A 212 8.96 6.15 3.24
CA SER A 212 8.41 6.53 4.55
C SER A 212 8.40 8.04 4.80
N VAL A 213 8.99 8.84 3.91
CA VAL A 213 9.14 10.30 4.04
C VAL A 213 8.32 11.04 3.00
N TYR A 214 8.27 10.52 1.77
CA TYR A 214 7.72 11.22 0.61
C TYR A 214 6.24 11.61 0.78
N PHE A 215 5.34 10.62 0.86
CA PHE A 215 3.91 10.89 0.93
C PHE A 215 3.49 11.67 2.19
N PRO A 216 3.96 11.33 3.41
CA PRO A 216 3.69 12.13 4.61
C PRO A 216 4.07 13.60 4.44
N THR A 217 5.24 13.87 3.86
CA THR A 217 5.76 15.23 3.71
C THR A 217 4.92 16.04 2.74
N ILE A 218 4.56 15.48 1.58
CA ILE A 218 3.76 16.21 0.59
C ILE A 218 2.35 16.49 1.12
N LEU A 219 1.71 15.47 1.71
CA LEU A 219 0.37 15.60 2.28
C LEU A 219 0.31 16.73 3.31
N CYS A 220 1.27 16.76 4.24
CA CYS A 220 1.24 17.73 5.33
C CYS A 220 1.74 19.13 4.97
N ASN A 221 2.58 19.28 3.95
CA ASN A 221 3.01 20.61 3.48
C ASN A 221 2.10 21.19 2.39
N SER A 222 1.15 20.40 1.86
CA SER A 222 0.20 20.87 0.85
C SER A 222 -1.12 21.32 1.48
N ARG A 223 -1.46 22.60 1.31
CA ARG A 223 -2.76 23.15 1.76
C ARG A 223 -3.97 22.47 1.12
N LYS A 224 -3.78 21.80 -0.02
CA LYS A 224 -4.84 21.08 -0.73
C LYS A 224 -5.17 19.73 -0.10
N PHE A 225 -4.20 19.10 0.57
CA PHE A 225 -4.32 17.71 1.02
C PHE A 225 -4.17 17.52 2.53
N ASN A 226 -3.61 18.49 3.25
CA ASN A 226 -3.38 18.39 4.69
C ASN A 226 -4.67 18.06 5.48
N GLY A 227 -5.83 18.60 5.09
CA GLY A 227 -7.13 18.30 5.71
C GLY A 227 -7.82 17.02 5.21
N THR A 228 -7.23 16.32 4.24
CA THR A 228 -7.71 15.02 3.72
C THR A 228 -6.83 13.86 4.16
N THR A 229 -5.89 14.10 5.08
CA THR A 229 -4.91 13.10 5.50
C THR A 229 -5.40 12.39 6.75
N ILE A 230 -5.43 11.07 6.74
CA ILE A 230 -5.80 10.25 7.89
C ILE A 230 -4.50 9.67 8.47
N ASN A 231 -4.21 9.92 9.76
CA ASN A 231 -2.98 9.42 10.41
C ASN A 231 -3.06 7.92 10.79
N HIS A 232 -3.42 7.09 9.82
CA HIS A 232 -3.55 5.65 9.93
C HIS A 232 -3.38 5.07 8.53
N ASN A 233 -2.69 3.94 8.36
CA ASN A 233 -2.44 3.33 7.05
C ASN A 233 -3.16 2.00 6.82
N MET A 234 -4.00 1.57 7.77
CA MET A 234 -4.76 0.32 7.71
C MET A 234 -3.90 -0.96 7.67
N GLN A 235 -2.64 -0.87 8.08
CA GLN A 235 -1.71 -1.98 8.12
C GLN A 235 -1.28 -2.28 9.57
N TYR A 236 -1.43 -3.53 10.00
CA TYR A 236 -0.89 -4.03 11.25
C TYR A 236 0.59 -4.39 11.08
N ALA A 237 1.42 -3.92 12.00
CA ALA A 237 2.81 -4.33 12.11
C ALA A 237 3.20 -4.47 13.58
N SER A 238 4.02 -5.48 13.89
CA SER A 238 4.59 -5.67 15.22
C SER A 238 6.04 -5.23 15.24
N PHE A 239 6.46 -4.58 16.33
CA PHE A 239 7.79 -3.99 16.46
C PHE A 239 8.62 -4.70 17.53
N ASN A 240 9.91 -4.85 17.29
CA ASN A 240 10.85 -5.33 18.29
C ASN A 240 11.23 -4.21 19.30
N SER A 241 12.08 -4.55 20.28
CA SER A 241 12.57 -3.60 21.29
C SER A 241 13.36 -2.41 20.72
N ARG A 242 13.78 -2.47 19.45
CA ARG A 242 14.47 -1.38 18.72
C ARG A 242 13.53 -0.57 17.82
N SER A 243 12.22 -0.75 17.97
CA SER A 243 11.19 -0.11 17.14
C SER A 243 11.33 -0.41 15.64
N GLN A 244 11.87 -1.58 15.30
CA GLN A 244 11.91 -2.08 13.93
C GLN A 244 10.82 -3.12 13.75
N ALA A 245 10.11 -3.05 12.63
CA ALA A 245 9.10 -4.05 12.28
C ALA A 245 9.77 -5.44 12.24
N ARG A 246 9.20 -6.39 12.97
CA ARG A 246 9.65 -7.78 12.99
C ARG A 246 8.72 -8.64 12.15
N ARG A 247 9.21 -9.81 11.71
CA ARG A 247 8.37 -10.77 11.00
C ARG A 247 7.25 -11.28 11.90
N LEU A 248 6.05 -11.25 11.37
CA LEU A 248 4.84 -11.78 11.99
C LEU A 248 4.82 -13.30 11.86
N ASN A 249 4.24 -13.97 12.85
CA ASN A 249 4.09 -15.43 12.88
C ASN A 249 2.80 -15.82 13.63
N SER A 250 2.56 -17.11 13.81
CA SER A 250 1.33 -17.63 14.42
C SER A 250 1.02 -17.09 15.83
N SER A 251 2.02 -16.65 16.61
CA SER A 251 1.79 -16.04 17.92
C SER A 251 1.04 -14.70 17.83
N ASP A 252 1.19 -14.00 16.71
CA ASP A 252 0.65 -12.66 16.51
C ASP A 252 -0.79 -12.69 16.03
N PHE A 253 -1.34 -13.88 15.73
CA PHE A 253 -2.60 -14.04 15.02
C PHE A 253 -3.79 -13.36 15.71
N ASN A 254 -3.87 -13.45 17.05
CA ASN A 254 -4.94 -12.82 17.81
C ASN A 254 -4.81 -11.29 17.82
N ASP A 255 -3.60 -10.76 17.93
CA ASP A 255 -3.36 -9.31 17.93
C ASP A 255 -3.66 -8.72 16.55
N LEU A 256 -3.25 -9.44 15.50
CA LEU A 256 -3.64 -9.23 14.11
C LEU A 256 -5.16 -9.05 14.00
N LEU A 257 -5.92 -10.00 14.56
CA LEU A 257 -7.38 -10.06 14.44
C LEU A 257 -8.04 -8.89 15.16
N MET A 258 -7.55 -8.57 16.34
CA MET A 258 -8.06 -7.51 17.19
C MET A 258 -7.70 -6.11 16.66
N SER A 259 -6.67 -5.99 15.83
CA SER A 259 -6.23 -4.70 15.28
C SER A 259 -7.25 -4.03 14.36
N GLY A 260 -8.16 -4.80 13.76
CA GLY A 260 -9.09 -4.30 12.75
C GLY A 260 -8.45 -3.80 11.45
N ALA A 261 -7.15 -4.02 11.25
CA ALA A 261 -6.42 -3.61 10.05
C ALA A 261 -6.87 -4.37 8.79
N ALA A 262 -6.70 -3.75 7.62
CA ALA A 262 -6.98 -4.37 6.33
C ALA A 262 -5.83 -5.29 5.88
N PHE A 263 -4.59 -4.94 6.24
CA PHE A 263 -3.37 -5.66 5.87
C PHE A 263 -2.50 -5.91 7.09
N ALA A 264 -1.58 -6.87 7.00
CA ALA A 264 -0.51 -7.06 7.98
C ALA A 264 0.84 -7.29 7.31
N SER A 265 1.92 -6.91 7.99
CA SER A 265 3.28 -7.01 7.47
C SER A 265 4.35 -6.85 8.54
N PRO A 266 5.60 -7.34 8.31
CA PRO A 266 5.99 -8.25 7.23
C PRO A 266 5.81 -9.71 7.62
N PHE A 267 5.37 -10.55 6.68
CA PHE A 267 5.39 -12.01 6.82
C PHE A 267 6.64 -12.62 6.18
N LYS A 268 6.97 -13.85 6.60
CA LYS A 268 7.92 -14.70 5.88
C LYS A 268 7.13 -15.49 4.82
N ALA A 269 7.73 -15.69 3.65
CA ALA A 269 7.19 -16.64 2.68
C ALA A 269 7.00 -18.02 3.34
N ASP A 270 5.87 -18.66 3.01
CA ASP A 270 5.49 -19.99 3.49
C ASP A 270 5.37 -20.13 5.01
N ASP A 271 5.17 -19.02 5.74
CA ASP A 271 4.90 -19.08 7.18
C ASP A 271 3.52 -19.72 7.44
N PRO A 272 3.39 -20.69 8.38
CA PRO A 272 2.12 -21.34 8.68
C PRO A 272 0.99 -20.40 9.12
N VAL A 273 1.31 -19.18 9.59
CA VAL A 273 0.30 -18.17 9.90
C VAL A 273 -0.50 -17.75 8.66
N LEU A 274 0.09 -17.81 7.47
CA LEU A 274 -0.58 -17.44 6.21
C LEU A 274 -1.71 -18.42 5.90
N ASP A 275 -1.47 -19.73 6.05
CA ASP A 275 -2.51 -20.75 5.90
C ASP A 275 -3.64 -20.55 6.93
N LYS A 276 -3.28 -20.12 8.14
CA LYS A 276 -4.25 -19.81 9.19
C LYS A 276 -5.10 -18.59 8.83
N ILE A 277 -4.51 -17.54 8.26
CA ILE A 277 -5.22 -16.36 7.76
C ILE A 277 -6.16 -16.75 6.62
N ASP A 278 -5.68 -17.52 5.64
CA ASP A 278 -6.48 -18.00 4.51
C ASP A 278 -7.70 -18.78 4.98
N HIS A 279 -7.52 -19.71 5.91
CA HIS A 279 -8.60 -20.55 6.40
C HIS A 279 -9.59 -19.81 7.31
N GLU A 280 -9.09 -19.07 8.30
CA GLU A 280 -9.92 -18.49 9.36
C GLU A 280 -10.47 -17.10 9.01
N LEU A 281 -9.77 -16.29 8.21
CA LEU A 281 -10.16 -14.91 7.89
C LEU A 281 -10.68 -14.73 6.47
N LEU A 282 -9.97 -15.30 5.50
CA LEU A 282 -10.28 -15.11 4.08
C LEU A 282 -11.20 -16.20 3.52
N HIS A 283 -11.41 -17.28 4.29
CA HIS A 283 -12.21 -18.44 3.92
C HIS A 283 -11.84 -19.02 2.55
N HIS A 284 -10.53 -19.10 2.31
CA HIS A 284 -9.93 -19.41 1.02
C HIS A 284 -9.10 -20.70 1.08
N LYS A 285 -9.03 -21.43 -0.04
CA LYS A 285 -8.18 -22.63 -0.22
C LYS A 285 -7.03 -22.29 -1.15
N ARG A 286 -5.83 -22.84 -0.88
CA ARG A 286 -4.64 -22.63 -1.72
C ARG A 286 -4.95 -22.70 -3.23
N ASP A 287 -4.41 -21.74 -3.97
CA ASP A 287 -4.43 -21.63 -5.43
C ASP A 287 -5.78 -21.37 -6.11
N GLU A 288 -6.85 -21.10 -5.36
CA GLU A 288 -8.10 -20.58 -5.93
C GLU A 288 -8.11 -19.03 -5.87
N PRO A 289 -8.96 -18.31 -6.63
CA PRO A 289 -9.32 -16.94 -6.30
C PRO A 289 -10.34 -16.92 -5.13
N VAL A 290 -10.35 -15.84 -4.34
CA VAL A 290 -11.35 -15.67 -3.27
C VAL A 290 -12.74 -15.48 -3.92
N PRO A 291 -13.77 -16.24 -3.49
CA PRO A 291 -15.09 -16.19 -4.09
C PRO A 291 -15.92 -15.00 -3.58
N GLY A 292 -16.37 -14.14 -4.50
CA GLY A 292 -17.10 -12.90 -4.17
C GLY A 292 -18.51 -12.80 -4.73
N GLY A 293 -19.05 -11.58 -4.81
CA GLY A 293 -20.36 -11.31 -5.42
C GLY A 293 -20.48 -11.75 -6.88
N TRP A 294 -19.35 -11.81 -7.60
CA TRP A 294 -19.23 -12.34 -8.97
C TRP A 294 -19.23 -13.87 -9.04
N CYS A 295 -18.99 -14.58 -7.94
CA CYS A 295 -18.95 -16.04 -7.92
C CYS A 295 -20.38 -16.59 -7.67
N LEU A 296 -21.06 -16.96 -8.75
CA LEU A 296 -22.35 -17.65 -8.69
C LEU A 296 -22.10 -19.16 -8.85
N GLY A 297 -22.49 -19.96 -7.87
CA GLY A 297 -22.32 -21.41 -7.91
C GLY A 297 -22.68 -22.00 -6.57
N ASP A 298 -23.47 -23.08 -6.59
CA ASP A 298 -23.93 -23.74 -5.37
C ASP A 298 -23.21 -25.08 -5.18
N THR A 299 -22.91 -25.40 -3.92
CA THR A 299 -22.29 -26.63 -3.40
C THR A 299 -20.83 -26.94 -3.77
N GLU A 300 -20.21 -27.81 -2.95
CA GLU A 300 -18.78 -28.14 -2.84
C GLU A 300 -18.05 -28.51 -4.15
N THR A 301 -18.78 -28.79 -5.24
CA THR A 301 -18.25 -29.30 -6.51
C THR A 301 -18.15 -28.25 -7.64
N ASN A 302 -18.90 -27.15 -7.58
CA ASN A 302 -19.04 -26.19 -8.71
C ASN A 302 -18.86 -24.71 -8.30
N LYS A 303 -18.00 -24.43 -7.30
CA LYS A 303 -17.75 -23.06 -6.84
C LYS A 303 -17.25 -22.16 -7.99
N CYS A 304 -17.91 -21.03 -8.20
CA CYS A 304 -17.55 -19.99 -9.17
C CYS A 304 -17.53 -20.39 -10.66
N THR A 305 -18.29 -21.43 -11.03
CA THR A 305 -18.46 -21.84 -12.43
C THR A 305 -19.41 -20.91 -13.22
N VAL A 306 -20.34 -20.24 -12.53
CA VAL A 306 -21.19 -19.19 -13.12
C VAL A 306 -20.70 -17.84 -12.62
N TRP A 307 -20.57 -16.87 -13.52
CA TRP A 307 -20.14 -15.52 -13.17
C TRP A 307 -21.34 -14.59 -13.07
N GLY A 308 -21.47 -13.95 -11.92
CA GLY A 308 -22.43 -12.90 -11.64
C GLY A 308 -21.86 -11.51 -11.85
N ASP A 309 -22.57 -10.54 -11.32
CA ASP A 309 -22.16 -9.15 -11.36
C ASP A 309 -21.03 -8.88 -10.36
N ALA A 310 -19.93 -8.34 -10.87
CA ALA A 310 -18.73 -8.06 -10.12
C ALA A 310 -18.75 -6.70 -9.40
N GLU A 311 -19.75 -5.86 -9.68
CA GLU A 311 -20.01 -4.63 -8.92
C GLU A 311 -20.75 -4.88 -7.62
N VAL A 312 -21.34 -6.08 -7.46
CA VAL A 312 -22.04 -6.46 -6.23
C VAL A 312 -21.03 -6.80 -5.14
N VAL A 313 -20.84 -5.85 -4.23
CA VAL A 313 -20.03 -6.02 -3.02
C VAL A 313 -20.84 -6.74 -1.95
N ARG A 314 -20.32 -7.86 -1.42
CA ARG A 314 -20.92 -8.59 -0.30
C ARG A 314 -19.99 -8.53 0.92
N PRO A 315 -20.24 -7.63 1.89
CA PRO A 315 -19.36 -7.50 3.05
C PRO A 315 -19.39 -8.77 3.91
N GLY A 316 -18.21 -9.27 4.26
CA GLY A 316 -17.98 -10.38 5.16
C GLY A 316 -17.68 -9.94 6.60
N PRO A 317 -17.19 -10.88 7.44
CA PRO A 317 -16.77 -10.56 8.81
C PRO A 317 -15.64 -9.52 8.88
N GLY A 318 -14.78 -9.41 7.86
CA GLY A 318 -13.69 -8.43 7.83
C GLY A 318 -14.20 -7.00 7.68
N ALA A 319 -15.26 -6.77 6.91
CA ALA A 319 -15.93 -5.46 6.83
C ALA A 319 -16.40 -4.99 8.21
N LYS A 320 -16.99 -5.88 9.02
CA LYS A 320 -17.44 -5.53 10.39
C LYS A 320 -16.26 -5.17 11.31
N ARG A 321 -15.12 -5.86 11.18
CA ARG A 321 -13.90 -5.52 11.94
C ARG A 321 -13.36 -4.16 11.53
N LEU A 322 -13.29 -3.89 10.23
CA LEU A 322 -12.88 -2.60 9.69
C LEU A 322 -13.84 -1.49 10.13
N GLU A 323 -15.15 -1.68 9.99
CA GLU A 323 -16.18 -0.73 10.40
C GLU A 323 -15.99 -0.32 11.87
N LYS A 324 -15.85 -1.30 12.76
CA LYS A 324 -15.58 -1.04 14.17
C LYS A 324 -14.31 -0.22 14.37
N HIS A 325 -13.22 -0.58 13.68
CA HIS A 325 -11.96 0.16 13.75
C HIS A 325 -12.08 1.60 13.27
N PHE A 326 -12.81 1.84 12.18
CA PHE A 326 -13.09 3.17 11.66
C PHE A 326 -13.97 4.00 12.60
N LEU A 327 -15.00 3.39 13.19
CA LEU A 327 -15.83 4.05 14.19
C LEU A 327 -14.98 4.45 15.39
N GLU A 328 -14.09 3.59 15.88
CA GLU A 328 -13.15 3.93 16.96
C GLU A 328 -12.21 5.07 16.56
N LEU A 329 -11.59 4.99 15.38
CA LEU A 329 -10.69 6.01 14.84
C LEU A 329 -11.35 7.39 14.71
N PHE A 330 -12.63 7.45 14.32
CA PHE A 330 -13.36 8.71 14.15
C PHE A 330 -14.12 9.16 15.40
N SER A 331 -14.42 8.25 16.34
CA SER A 331 -15.17 8.56 17.57
C SER A 331 -14.46 9.53 18.51
N SER A 332 -13.13 9.56 18.49
CA SER A 332 -12.34 10.38 19.41
C SER A 332 -12.49 11.88 19.16
N GLY A 333 -13.00 12.30 18.00
CA GLY A 333 -13.02 13.70 17.55
C GLY A 333 -11.63 14.34 17.39
N SER A 334 -10.57 13.65 17.81
CA SER A 334 -9.16 14.07 17.70
C SER A 334 -8.60 13.87 16.29
N PHE A 335 -9.37 13.22 15.42
CA PHE A 335 -8.97 12.93 14.06
C PHE A 335 -8.51 14.19 13.29
N LEU A 336 -9.19 15.32 13.46
CA LEU A 336 -8.80 16.59 12.86
C LEU A 336 -7.65 17.28 13.61
N SER A 337 -7.54 17.08 14.93
CA SER A 337 -6.45 17.67 15.70
C SER A 337 -5.13 16.99 15.39
N ASP A 338 -5.09 15.67 15.19
CA ASP A 338 -3.88 14.86 15.11
C ASP A 338 -3.26 14.80 13.70
N GLN A 339 -3.84 15.52 12.74
CA GLN A 339 -3.38 15.62 11.37
C GLN A 339 -2.29 16.67 11.20
N CYS A 340 -1.17 16.24 10.64
CA CYS A 340 -0.09 17.11 10.18
C CYS A 340 0.35 18.11 11.26
N GLN A 341 0.26 17.68 12.53
CA GLN A 341 0.64 18.51 13.66
C GLN A 341 2.13 18.81 13.59
N TYR A 342 2.45 20.06 13.93
CA TYR A 342 3.82 20.48 14.13
C TYR A 342 4.19 20.31 15.60
N GLU A 343 4.97 19.28 15.90
CA GLU A 343 5.59 19.16 17.20
C GLU A 343 6.61 20.30 17.36
N LYS A 344 6.46 21.08 18.42
CA LYS A 344 7.46 22.09 18.80
C LYS A 344 8.67 21.33 19.31
N SER A 345 9.85 21.55 18.71
CA SER A 345 11.10 21.10 19.32
C SER A 345 11.13 21.62 20.75
N SER A 346 11.19 20.74 21.74
CA SER A 346 11.49 21.15 23.10
C SER A 346 12.83 21.86 23.06
N SER A 347 12.80 23.19 23.11
CA SER A 347 13.96 24.01 23.38
C SER A 347 14.55 23.47 24.68
N SER A 348 15.72 22.87 24.58
CA SER A 348 16.58 22.51 25.70
C SER A 348 16.62 23.69 26.68
N ARG A 349 16.04 23.51 27.87
CA ARG A 349 16.39 24.29 29.05
C ARG A 349 17.62 23.70 29.70
#